data_AF-A0A849PXL8-F1
#
_entry.id   AF-A0A849PXL8-F1
#
_cell.length_a   1.000
_cell.length_b   1.000
_cell.length_c   1.000
_cell.angle_alpha   90.00
_cell.angle_beta   90.00
_cell.angle_gamma   90.00
#
_symmetry.space_group_name_H-M   'P 1'
#
loop_
_entity.id
_entity.type
_entity.pdbx_description
1 polymer ?
#
loop_
_entity_poly.entity_id
_entity_poly.type
_entity_poly.pdbx_seq_one_letter_code
_entity_poly.pdbx_strand_id
1 'polypeptide(L)'
;MLKDLITSQNANVFVGKLGDILEKAIDKPLGYAINWGRIWSLWPVHIETACCSVEFGAASSPRYDVERFGIIEAFGSLRQCDLVVVQGTITRKMAPRLRLVYDQMPEPKYVIAMGACAITGGLYFDSYNVLPGIDGILPVDVYVPGCPPRPETLIQGCMLLQEKIKRMKARKFV
;
A
#
# COMPACT_ATOMS: atom_id res chain seq x y z
N MET A 1 17.29 -3.42 24.23
CA MET A 1 16.78 -2.98 25.55
C MET A 1 16.25 -4.15 26.40
N LEU A 2 15.33 -5.00 25.93
CA LEU A 2 14.95 -6.24 26.65
C LEU A 2 15.83 -7.47 26.33
N LYS A 3 16.48 -7.50 25.16
CA LYS A 3 17.40 -8.59 24.73
C LYS A 3 18.66 -8.71 25.60
N ASP A 4 19.10 -7.60 26.18
CA ASP A 4 20.36 -7.52 26.91
C ASP A 4 20.25 -8.10 28.33
N LEU A 5 19.02 -8.21 28.87
CA LEU A 5 18.75 -8.81 30.19
C LEU A 5 18.50 -10.33 30.15
N ILE A 6 18.21 -10.90 28.97
CA ILE A 6 17.88 -12.32 28.81
C ILE A 6 19.12 -13.17 28.47
N THR A 7 20.23 -12.53 28.07
CA THR A 7 21.38 -13.21 27.44
C THR A 7 22.59 -13.42 28.37
N SER A 8 22.41 -13.46 29.69
CA SER A 8 23.53 -13.80 30.60
C SER A 8 23.26 -15.07 31.42
N GLN A 9 23.77 -16.17 30.87
CA GLN A 9 24.52 -17.25 31.57
C GLN A 9 23.83 -18.29 32.47
N ASN A 10 22.49 -18.38 32.61
CA ASN A 10 21.86 -19.55 33.28
C ASN A 10 20.42 -19.88 32.81
N ALA A 11 20.13 -19.80 31.52
CA ALA A 11 18.78 -20.04 31.00
C ALA A 11 18.52 -21.54 30.78
N ASN A 12 17.91 -22.18 31.79
CA ASN A 12 17.31 -23.52 31.68
C ASN A 12 16.39 -23.61 30.43
N VAL A 13 16.25 -24.81 29.84
CA VAL A 13 15.34 -25.13 28.71
C VAL A 13 13.91 -24.59 28.92
N PHE A 14 13.51 -24.41 30.18
CA PHE A 14 12.24 -23.81 30.59
C PHE A 14 12.11 -22.32 30.26
N VAL A 15 13.18 -21.53 30.38
CA VAL A 15 13.20 -20.09 30.07
C VAL A 15 13.14 -19.86 28.55
N GLY A 16 13.77 -20.74 27.77
CA GLY A 16 13.64 -20.73 26.29
C GLY A 16 12.21 -21.02 25.83
N LYS A 17 11.59 -22.08 26.37
CA LYS A 17 10.16 -22.38 26.11
C LYS A 17 9.23 -21.27 26.59
N LEU A 18 9.53 -20.63 27.71
CA LEU A 18 8.75 -19.50 28.22
C LEU A 18 8.88 -18.27 27.31
N GLY A 19 10.09 -18.01 26.80
CA GLY A 19 10.35 -16.98 25.78
C GLY A 19 9.56 -17.21 24.50
N ASP A 20 9.55 -18.45 23.98
CA ASP A 20 8.79 -18.82 22.77
C ASP A 20 7.26 -18.70 22.98
N ILE A 21 6.78 -19.00 24.19
CA ILE A 21 5.36 -18.86 24.56
C ILE A 21 5.00 -17.39 24.69
N LEU A 22 5.87 -16.58 25.29
CA LEU A 22 5.67 -15.14 25.46
C LEU A 22 5.71 -14.42 24.11
N GLU A 23 6.65 -14.78 23.22
CA GLU A 23 6.74 -14.28 21.85
C GLU A 23 5.46 -14.61 21.08
N LYS A 24 4.95 -15.85 21.18
CA LYS A 24 3.68 -16.23 20.54
C LYS A 24 2.45 -15.56 21.16
N ALA A 25 2.46 -15.33 22.46
CA ALA A 25 1.34 -14.72 23.19
C ALA A 25 1.25 -13.21 22.97
N ILE A 26 2.37 -12.53 22.72
CA ILE A 26 2.43 -11.07 22.55
C ILE A 26 2.54 -10.66 21.08
N ASP A 27 3.41 -11.30 20.28
CA ASP A 27 3.66 -10.84 18.91
C ASP A 27 2.46 -11.06 17.99
N LYS A 28 1.68 -12.13 18.21
CA LYS A 28 0.48 -12.41 17.41
C LYS A 28 -0.62 -11.37 17.62
N PRO A 29 -1.09 -11.08 18.85
CA PRO A 29 -2.10 -10.06 19.05
C PRO A 29 -1.57 -8.66 18.74
N LEU A 30 -0.30 -8.36 19.02
CA LEU A 30 0.29 -7.06 18.69
C LEU A 30 0.39 -6.86 17.18
N GLY A 31 0.86 -7.87 16.45
CA GLY A 31 0.91 -7.83 14.99
C GLY A 31 -0.47 -7.70 14.36
N TYR A 32 -1.47 -8.38 14.91
CA TYR A 32 -2.87 -8.22 14.50
C TYR A 32 -3.36 -6.79 14.73
N ALA A 33 -3.12 -6.20 15.90
CA ALA A 33 -3.54 -4.84 16.21
C ALA A 33 -2.87 -3.79 15.31
N ILE A 34 -1.57 -3.95 15.02
CA ILE A 34 -0.83 -3.05 14.12
C ILE A 34 -1.38 -3.14 12.69
N ASN A 35 -1.58 -4.36 12.18
CA ASN A 35 -2.13 -4.55 10.84
C ASN A 35 -3.58 -4.06 10.76
N TRP A 36 -4.36 -4.24 11.82
CA TRP A 36 -5.72 -3.70 11.92
C TRP A 36 -5.71 -2.16 11.84
N GLY A 37 -4.79 -1.50 12.54
CA GLY A 37 -4.61 -0.05 12.40
C GLY A 37 -4.28 0.34 10.96
N ARG A 38 -3.32 -0.35 10.33
CA ARG A 38 -2.88 -0.05 8.96
C ARG A 38 -3.98 -0.21 7.92
N ILE A 39 -4.83 -1.24 8.00
CA ILE A 39 -5.87 -1.48 6.99
C ILE A 39 -7.00 -0.45 7.02
N TRP A 40 -7.28 0.14 8.20
CA TRP A 40 -8.39 1.10 8.38
C TRP A 40 -7.95 2.56 8.26
N SER A 41 -6.67 2.82 8.06
CA SER A 41 -6.10 4.17 7.96
C SER A 41 -5.12 4.30 6.80
N LEU A 42 -5.51 3.85 5.60
CA LEU A 42 -4.71 4.02 4.38
C LEU A 42 -4.91 5.42 3.81
N TRP A 43 -3.82 6.14 3.60
CA TRP A 43 -3.79 7.52 3.14
C TRP A 43 -3.15 7.52 1.74
N PRO A 44 -3.96 7.57 0.66
CA PRO A 44 -3.48 7.55 -0.70
C PRO A 44 -2.89 8.91 -1.11
N VAL A 45 -1.72 8.85 -1.74
CA VAL A 45 -1.21 9.87 -2.64
C VAL A 45 -1.82 9.64 -4.01
N HIS A 46 -2.54 10.64 -4.51
CA HIS A 46 -3.11 10.61 -5.85
C HIS A 46 -2.08 11.08 -6.87
N ILE A 47 -1.70 10.20 -7.79
CA ILE A 47 -0.91 10.54 -8.97
C ILE A 47 -1.87 10.62 -10.16
N GLU A 48 -2.51 11.77 -10.28
CA GLU A 48 -3.55 12.06 -11.26
C GLU A 48 -2.92 12.44 -12.61
N THR A 49 -2.89 11.48 -13.54
CA THR A 49 -2.22 11.69 -14.84
C THR A 49 -3.15 11.59 -16.03
N ALA A 50 -4.27 10.88 -15.90
CA ALA A 50 -5.25 10.72 -16.98
C ALA A 50 -6.66 10.43 -16.44
N CYS A 51 -7.53 9.87 -17.28
CA CYS A 51 -8.96 9.63 -17.02
C CYS A 51 -9.27 8.72 -15.83
N CYS A 52 -8.31 7.99 -15.25
CA CYS A 52 -8.60 7.20 -14.06
C CYS A 52 -8.83 8.08 -12.81
N SER A 53 -8.38 9.34 -12.81
CA SER A 53 -8.57 10.23 -11.66
C SER A 53 -10.01 10.68 -11.46
N VAL A 54 -10.75 10.93 -12.54
CA VAL A 54 -12.17 11.27 -12.44
C VAL A 54 -12.98 10.11 -11.88
N GLU A 55 -12.59 8.87 -12.18
CA GLU A 55 -13.25 7.71 -11.60
C GLU A 55 -12.87 7.52 -10.13
N PHE A 56 -11.63 7.84 -9.76
CA PHE A 56 -11.23 7.85 -8.35
C PHE A 56 -12.07 8.88 -7.58
N GLY A 57 -12.26 10.09 -8.13
CA GLY A 57 -13.15 11.10 -7.54
C GLY A 57 -14.62 10.65 -7.50
N ALA A 58 -15.08 9.88 -8.49
CA ALA A 58 -16.40 9.26 -8.46
C ALA A 58 -16.50 8.20 -7.34
N ALA A 59 -15.43 7.46 -7.06
CA ALA A 59 -15.37 6.50 -5.96
C ALA A 59 -15.37 7.18 -4.58
N SER A 60 -14.78 8.36 -4.46
CA SER A 60 -14.87 9.21 -3.26
C SER A 60 -16.21 9.90 -3.08
N SER A 61 -16.96 10.07 -4.17
CA SER A 61 -18.28 10.68 -4.08
C SER A 61 -19.21 9.91 -3.12
N PRO A 62 -20.21 10.58 -2.51
CA PRO A 62 -21.07 10.00 -1.46
C PRO A 62 -21.82 8.72 -1.85
N ARG A 63 -21.90 8.41 -3.14
CA ARG A 63 -22.51 7.19 -3.65
C ARG A 63 -21.70 5.93 -3.30
N TYR A 64 -20.38 6.04 -3.33
CA TYR A 64 -19.47 4.91 -3.19
C TYR A 64 -18.64 4.99 -1.92
N ASP A 65 -18.27 6.21 -1.49
CA ASP A 65 -17.63 6.52 -0.21
C ASP A 65 -16.48 5.55 0.11
N VAL A 66 -15.33 5.74 -0.54
CA VAL A 66 -14.12 4.95 -0.26
C VAL A 66 -13.59 5.15 1.16
N GLU A 67 -13.91 6.28 1.80
CA GLU A 67 -13.48 6.58 3.17
C GLU A 67 -14.05 5.61 4.18
N ARG A 68 -15.29 5.12 3.94
CA ARG A 68 -15.89 4.06 4.74
C ARG A 68 -15.02 2.81 4.85
N PHE A 69 -14.22 2.51 3.83
CA PHE A 69 -13.34 1.35 3.83
C PHE A 69 -11.97 1.65 4.46
N GLY A 70 -11.75 2.83 5.03
CA GLY A 70 -10.49 3.21 5.66
C GLY A 70 -9.46 3.79 4.69
N ILE A 71 -9.89 4.20 3.49
CA ILE A 71 -9.07 4.97 2.55
C ILE A 71 -9.46 6.42 2.68
N ILE A 72 -8.69 7.16 3.46
CA ILE A 72 -9.00 8.55 3.80
C ILE A 72 -8.36 9.42 2.73
N GLU A 73 -9.14 10.22 2.00
CA GLU A 73 -8.55 11.10 0.99
C GLU A 73 -7.57 12.06 1.65
N ALA A 74 -6.30 11.93 1.28
CA ALA A 74 -5.23 12.56 2.02
C ALA A 74 -5.18 14.05 1.69
N PHE A 75 -5.75 14.88 2.55
CA PHE A 75 -5.53 16.34 2.56
C PHE A 75 -4.16 16.74 3.15
N GLY A 76 -3.31 15.75 3.47
CA GLY A 76 -2.03 15.92 4.13
C GLY A 76 -0.84 16.05 3.18
N SER A 77 0.35 16.26 3.75
CA SER A 77 1.59 16.25 2.98
C SER A 77 1.90 14.84 2.46
N LEU A 78 2.46 14.75 1.24
CA LEU A 78 2.88 13.49 0.60
C LEU A 78 3.76 12.59 1.49
N ARG A 79 4.48 13.18 2.45
CA ARG A 79 5.39 12.48 3.38
C ARG A 79 4.67 11.79 4.55
N GLN A 80 3.38 12.00 4.72
CA GLN A 80 2.58 11.36 5.76
C GLN A 80 1.73 10.21 5.21
N CYS A 81 1.68 10.07 3.89
CA CYS A 81 0.86 9.07 3.22
C CYS A 81 1.61 7.73 3.14
N ASP A 82 0.85 6.64 3.13
CA ASP A 82 1.34 5.26 3.10
C ASP A 82 0.87 4.47 1.87
N LEU A 83 0.01 5.04 1.04
CA LEU A 83 -0.47 4.42 -0.20
C LEU A 83 -0.20 5.34 -1.39
N VAL A 84 0.26 4.82 -2.51
CA VAL A 84 0.32 5.54 -3.80
C VAL A 84 -0.70 4.94 -4.73
N VAL A 85 -1.58 5.76 -5.28
CA VAL A 85 -2.51 5.35 -6.32
C VAL A 85 -2.09 6.00 -7.63
N VAL A 86 -1.59 5.19 -8.55
CA VAL A 86 -1.23 5.64 -9.90
C VAL A 86 -2.49 5.62 -10.76
N GLN A 87 -3.02 6.80 -11.07
CA GLN A 87 -4.30 6.97 -11.74
C GLN A 87 -4.09 7.36 -13.20
N GLY A 88 -3.75 6.37 -14.03
CA GLY A 88 -3.70 6.52 -15.49
C GLY A 88 -2.32 6.46 -16.10
N THR A 89 -2.13 7.20 -17.19
CA THR A 89 -0.98 7.05 -18.09
C THR A 89 0.25 7.78 -17.57
N ILE A 90 1.35 7.04 -17.39
CA ILE A 90 2.64 7.65 -17.02
C ILE A 90 3.49 7.84 -18.26
N THR A 91 3.89 9.08 -18.46
CA THR A 91 4.86 9.44 -19.50
C THR A 91 6.29 9.27 -19.01
N ARG A 92 7.25 9.09 -19.92
CA ARG A 92 8.69 9.07 -19.62
C ARG A 92 9.14 10.35 -18.90
N LYS A 93 8.49 11.48 -19.18
CA LYS A 93 8.70 12.72 -18.42
C LYS A 93 8.22 12.58 -16.98
N MET A 94 7.03 12.02 -16.73
CA MET A 94 6.51 11.90 -15.36
C MET A 94 7.25 10.85 -14.51
N ALA A 95 7.82 9.82 -15.16
CA ALA A 95 8.57 8.72 -14.55
C ALA A 95 9.50 9.12 -13.36
N PRO A 96 10.49 10.02 -13.53
CA PRO A 96 11.39 10.40 -12.43
C PRO A 96 10.70 11.16 -11.30
N ARG A 97 9.64 11.93 -11.59
CA ARG A 97 8.88 12.65 -10.55
C ARG A 97 8.09 11.66 -9.69
N LEU A 98 7.51 10.65 -10.31
CA LEU A 98 6.80 9.60 -9.60
C LEU A 98 7.74 8.82 -8.67
N ARG A 99 8.96 8.50 -9.14
CA ARG A 99 9.96 7.85 -8.32
C ARG A 99 10.35 8.71 -7.11
N LEU A 100 10.57 10.01 -7.33
CA LEU A 100 10.88 10.96 -6.26
C LEU A 100 9.79 10.98 -5.17
N VAL A 101 8.52 11.03 -5.56
CA VAL A 101 7.40 11.04 -4.61
C VAL A 101 7.41 9.75 -3.78
N TYR A 102 7.54 8.60 -4.43
CA TYR A 102 7.59 7.32 -3.74
C TYR A 102 8.79 7.19 -2.78
N ASP A 103 9.95 7.73 -3.15
CA ASP A 103 11.15 7.71 -2.32
C ASP A 103 11.03 8.61 -1.08
N GLN A 104 10.20 9.66 -1.13
CA GLN A 104 9.95 10.55 0.01
C GLN A 104 8.92 10.00 1.02
N MET A 105 8.23 8.91 0.69
CA MET A 105 7.22 8.31 1.56
C MET A 105 7.83 7.40 2.64
N PRO A 106 7.25 7.41 3.86
CA PRO A 106 7.67 6.56 4.96
C PRO A 106 7.36 5.08 4.68
N GLU A 107 8.07 4.20 5.38
CA GLU A 107 7.78 2.76 5.40
C GLU A 107 6.83 2.46 6.57
N PRO A 108 5.75 1.66 6.41
CA PRO A 108 5.36 0.86 5.24
C PRO A 108 4.61 1.65 4.17
N LYS A 109 4.91 1.40 2.89
CA LYS A 109 4.21 2.01 1.76
C LYS A 109 3.72 1.01 0.74
N TYR A 110 2.56 1.30 0.14
CA TYR A 110 1.89 0.44 -0.83
C TYR A 110 1.67 1.17 -2.16
N VAL A 111 1.54 0.41 -3.24
CA VAL A 111 1.27 0.96 -4.58
C VAL A 111 0.11 0.24 -5.24
N ILE A 112 -0.90 1.00 -5.66
CA ILE A 112 -1.99 0.54 -6.52
C ILE A 112 -1.78 1.11 -7.92
N ALA A 113 -1.73 0.23 -8.92
CA ALA A 113 -1.76 0.61 -10.33
C ALA A 113 -3.21 0.57 -10.83
N MET A 114 -3.77 1.75 -11.12
CA MET A 114 -5.16 1.89 -11.55
C MET A 114 -5.24 2.13 -13.06
N GLY A 115 -5.93 1.22 -13.74
CA GLY A 115 -6.24 1.29 -15.16
C GLY A 115 -5.18 0.68 -16.08
N ALA A 116 -5.60 0.30 -17.29
CA ALA A 116 -4.76 -0.41 -18.26
C ALA A 116 -3.48 0.35 -18.62
N CYS A 117 -3.53 1.69 -18.65
CA CYS A 117 -2.37 2.52 -18.93
C CYS A 117 -1.29 2.42 -17.86
N ALA A 118 -1.65 2.28 -16.59
CA ALA A 118 -0.68 2.11 -15.51
C ALA A 118 -0.06 0.70 -15.54
N ILE A 119 -0.87 -0.33 -15.85
CA ILE A 119 -0.44 -1.74 -15.82
C ILE A 119 0.47 -2.08 -17.00
N THR A 120 0.02 -1.83 -18.23
CA THR A 120 0.69 -2.28 -19.47
C THR A 120 0.96 -1.17 -20.49
N GLY A 121 0.81 0.10 -20.11
CA GLY A 121 0.76 1.22 -21.07
C GLY A 121 -0.59 1.34 -21.80
N GLY A 122 -1.44 0.30 -21.71
CA GLY A 122 -2.83 0.32 -22.13
C GLY A 122 -3.00 0.67 -23.60
N LEU A 123 -3.91 1.61 -23.89
CA LEU A 123 -4.16 2.10 -25.24
C LEU A 123 -2.90 2.71 -25.90
N TYR A 124 -1.97 3.20 -25.09
CA TYR A 124 -0.78 3.91 -25.54
C TYR A 124 0.49 3.06 -25.48
N PHE A 125 0.38 1.72 -25.44
CA PHE A 125 1.53 0.84 -25.27
C PHE A 125 2.63 1.04 -26.33
N ASP A 126 2.25 1.38 -27.57
CA ASP A 126 3.18 1.64 -28.69
C ASP A 126 3.59 3.12 -28.81
N SER A 127 3.21 3.96 -27.84
CA SER A 127 3.57 5.38 -27.87
C SER A 127 5.03 5.61 -27.48
N TYR A 128 5.72 6.48 -28.22
CA TYR A 128 7.12 6.84 -27.95
C TYR A 128 7.34 7.49 -26.57
N ASN A 129 6.31 8.05 -25.92
CA ASN A 129 6.46 8.78 -24.67
C ASN A 129 5.82 8.08 -23.46
N VAL A 130 5.07 7.00 -23.67
CA VAL A 130 4.40 6.28 -22.57
C VAL A 130 5.28 5.13 -22.11
N LEU A 131 5.21 4.82 -20.82
CA LEU A 131 5.87 3.62 -20.30
C LEU A 131 4.97 2.40 -20.55
N PRO A 132 5.56 1.24 -20.88
CA PRO A 132 4.82 0.00 -21.08
C PRO A 132 4.26 -0.58 -19.76
N GLY A 133 4.44 0.10 -18.63
CA GLY A 133 3.94 -0.30 -17.32
C GLY A 133 4.68 0.44 -16.20
N ILE A 134 4.02 0.58 -15.05
CA ILE A 134 4.62 1.22 -13.87
C ILE A 134 5.67 0.34 -13.18
N ASP A 135 5.62 -0.98 -13.39
CA ASP A 135 6.45 -1.99 -12.72
C ASP A 135 7.95 -1.75 -12.86
N GLY A 136 8.38 -1.06 -13.94
CA GLY A 136 9.77 -0.67 -14.14
C GLY A 136 10.28 0.43 -13.20
N ILE A 137 9.39 1.12 -12.46
CA ILE A 137 9.73 2.28 -11.63
C ILE A 137 9.36 2.05 -10.16
N LEU A 138 8.14 1.55 -9.92
CA LEU A 138 7.60 1.33 -8.60
C LEU A 138 7.21 -0.15 -8.43
N PRO A 139 7.42 -0.73 -7.24
CA PRO A 139 6.88 -2.05 -6.93
C PRO A 139 5.37 -1.95 -6.72
N VAL A 140 4.57 -2.54 -7.61
CA VAL A 140 3.11 -2.54 -7.49
C VAL A 140 2.63 -3.65 -6.57
N ASP A 141 1.70 -3.31 -5.67
CA ASP A 141 1.09 -4.28 -4.77
C ASP A 141 -0.19 -4.90 -5.32
N VAL A 142 -1.03 -4.08 -5.94
CA VAL A 142 -2.33 -4.46 -6.51
C VAL A 142 -2.55 -3.74 -7.83
N TYR A 143 -3.03 -4.50 -8.82
CA TYR A 143 -3.43 -3.99 -10.12
C TYR A 143 -4.96 -3.93 -10.22
N VAL A 144 -5.50 -2.79 -10.65
CA VAL A 144 -6.93 -2.58 -10.86
C VAL A 144 -7.19 -2.44 -12.36
N PRO A 145 -7.70 -3.49 -13.04
CA PRO A 145 -7.91 -3.45 -14.48
C PRO A 145 -9.11 -2.56 -14.85
N GLY A 146 -8.99 -1.80 -15.95
CA GLY A 146 -10.07 -0.97 -16.51
C GLY A 146 -9.55 0.19 -17.36
N CYS A 147 -10.43 0.88 -18.11
CA CYS A 147 -10.05 2.05 -18.93
C CYS A 147 -11.21 3.07 -19.12
N PRO A 148 -11.61 3.81 -18.06
CA PRO A 148 -11.23 3.65 -16.66
C PRO A 148 -11.93 2.44 -16.01
N PRO A 149 -11.41 1.90 -14.89
CA PRO A 149 -12.14 0.90 -14.10
C PRO A 149 -13.45 1.51 -13.58
N ARG A 150 -14.43 0.71 -13.17
CA ARG A 150 -15.60 1.24 -12.45
C ARG A 150 -15.24 1.52 -10.99
N PRO A 151 -15.99 2.37 -10.25
CA PRO A 151 -15.67 2.71 -8.87
C PRO A 151 -15.75 1.47 -7.96
N GLU A 152 -16.66 0.54 -8.25
CA GLU A 152 -16.77 -0.72 -7.50
C GLU A 152 -15.53 -1.61 -7.68
N THR A 153 -14.94 -1.62 -8.88
CA THR A 153 -13.71 -2.36 -9.17
C THR A 153 -12.52 -1.76 -8.43
N LEU A 154 -12.47 -0.43 -8.31
CA LEU A 154 -11.46 0.24 -7.49
C LEU A 154 -11.59 -0.15 -6.02
N ILE A 155 -12.81 -0.09 -5.46
CA ILE A 155 -13.08 -0.51 -4.07
C ILE A 155 -12.65 -1.96 -3.84
N GLN A 156 -12.94 -2.85 -4.80
CA GLN A 156 -12.49 -4.24 -4.72
C GLN A 156 -10.95 -4.35 -4.70
N GLY A 157 -10.25 -3.57 -5.53
CA GLY A 157 -8.79 -3.49 -5.51
C GLY A 157 -8.24 -3.05 -4.14
N CYS A 158 -8.90 -2.07 -3.53
CA CYS A 158 -8.60 -1.59 -2.18
C CYS A 158 -8.80 -2.68 -1.12
N MET A 159 -9.90 -3.44 -1.20
CA MET A 159 -10.14 -4.59 -0.31
C MET A 159 -9.08 -5.68 -0.47
N LEU A 160 -8.64 -5.96 -1.70
CA LEU A 160 -7.55 -6.91 -1.94
C LEU A 160 -6.24 -6.43 -1.32
N LEU A 161 -5.95 -5.12 -1.36
CA LEU A 161 -4.80 -4.56 -0.66
C LEU A 161 -4.92 -4.74 0.85
N GLN A 162 -6.09 -4.49 1.44
CA GLN A 162 -6.32 -4.71 2.87
C GLN A 162 -6.12 -6.17 3.27
N GLU A 163 -6.59 -7.12 2.45
CA GLU A 163 -6.35 -8.54 2.66
C GLU A 163 -4.85 -8.89 2.61
N LYS A 164 -4.11 -8.29 1.67
CA LYS A 164 -2.65 -8.44 1.56
C LYS A 164 -1.97 -7.94 2.84
N ILE A 165 -2.34 -6.75 3.32
CA ILE A 165 -1.78 -6.15 4.54
C ILE A 165 -2.10 -7.01 5.77
N LYS A 166 -3.33 -7.52 5.88
CA LYS A 166 -3.76 -8.39 6.98
C LYS A 166 -2.91 -9.66 7.10
N ARG A 167 -2.43 -10.19 5.97
CA ARG A 167 -1.58 -11.40 5.92
C ARG A 167 -0.10 -11.11 6.15
N MET A 168 0.35 -9.84 6.07
CA MET A 168 1.75 -9.52 6.29
C MET A 168 2.15 -9.75 7.75
N LYS A 169 3.32 -10.35 7.96
CA LYS A 169 3.88 -10.47 9.30
C LYS A 169 4.36 -9.09 9.74
N ALA A 170 3.84 -8.59 10.86
CA ALA A 170 4.42 -7.43 11.52
C ALA A 170 5.90 -7.75 11.85
N ARG A 171 6.78 -6.76 11.68
CA ARG A 171 8.21 -6.91 11.98
C ARG A 171 8.35 -7.42 13.41
N LYS A 172 9.19 -8.43 13.63
CA LYS A 172 9.47 -8.96 14.98
C LYS A 172 9.97 -7.82 15.86
N PHE A 173 9.24 -7.57 16.96
CA PHE A 173 9.61 -6.55 17.95
C PHE A 173 10.50 -7.13 19.06
N VAL A 174 10.54 -8.46 19.17
CA VAL A 174 11.28 -9.23 20.17
C VAL A 174 12.50 -9.93 19.58
#